data_AF-A0A850MVQ6-F1
#
_entry.id   AF-A0A850MVQ6-F1
#
_cell.length_a   1.000
_cell.length_b   1.000
_cell.length_c   1.000
_cell.angle_alpha   90.00
_cell.angle_beta   90.00
_cell.angle_gamma   90.00
#
_symmetry.space_group_name_H-M   'P 1'
#
loop_
_entity.id
_entity.type
_entity.pdbx_description
1 polymer ?
#
loop_
_entity_poly.entity_id
_entity_poly.type
_entity_poly.pdbx_seq_one_letter_code
_entity_poly.pdbx_strand_id
1 'polypeptide(L)' 'IENMLKVKKAGGVILQAAPGFYHDPKDISDIVNFMVGKVYQQLGLKQSFIKYE' A
#
# COMPACT_ATOMS: atom_id res chain seq x y z
N ILE A 1 -2.09 -19.79 -1.37
CA ILE A 1 -2.30 -18.67 -2.34
C ILE A 1 -3.60 -18.73 -3.13
N GLU A 2 -4.30 -19.88 -3.16
CA GLU A 2 -5.46 -20.09 -4.03
C GLU A 2 -6.60 -19.07 -3.83
N ASN A 3 -6.91 -18.70 -2.57
CA ASN A 3 -7.94 -17.69 -2.27
C ASN A 3 -7.57 -16.30 -2.84
N MET A 4 -6.33 -15.86 -2.64
CA MET A 4 -5.86 -14.57 -3.17
C MET A 4 -5.88 -14.56 -4.71
N LEU A 5 -5.55 -15.69 -5.34
CA LEU A 5 -5.63 -15.84 -6.80
C LEU A 5 -7.08 -15.75 -7.31
N LYS A 6 -8.03 -16.38 -6.63
CA LYS A 6 -9.47 -16.30 -6.96
C LYS A 6 -9.97 -14.85 -6.89
N VAL A 7 -9.64 -14.14 -5.80
CA VAL A 7 -10.00 -12.71 -5.65
C VAL A 7 -9.39 -11.86 -6.76
N LYS A 8 -8.10 -12.06 -7.08
CA LYS A 8 -7.43 -11.29 -8.14
C LYS A 8 -8.05 -11.54 -9.52
N LYS A 9 -8.41 -12.79 -9.85
CA LYS A 9 -9.10 -13.12 -11.11
C LYS A 9 -10.51 -12.51 -11.19
N ALA A 10 -11.17 -12.33 -10.05
CA ALA A 10 -12.47 -11.66 -9.97
C ALA A 10 -12.37 -10.11 -10.01
N GLY A 11 -11.17 -9.55 -10.20
CA GLY A 11 -10.94 -8.10 -10.26
C GLY A 11 -10.61 -7.45 -8.93
N GLY A 12 -10.54 -8.21 -7.83
CA GLY A 12 -10.12 -7.70 -6.54
C GLY A 12 -8.64 -7.30 -6.50
N VAL A 13 -8.33 -6.31 -5.67
CA VAL A 13 -6.94 -5.90 -5.39
C VAL A 13 -6.48 -6.60 -4.12
N ILE A 14 -5.37 -7.34 -4.22
CA ILE A 14 -4.68 -7.92 -3.06
C ILE A 14 -3.49 -7.02 -2.73
N LEU A 15 -3.60 -6.27 -1.65
CA LEU A 15 -2.53 -5.43 -1.13
C LEU A 15 -1.95 -6.10 0.13
N GLN A 16 -0.69 -6.49 0.08
CA GLN A 16 -0.01 -7.07 1.23
C GLN A 16 0.42 -5.98 2.20
N ALA A 17 0.25 -6.22 3.50
CA ALA A 17 0.80 -5.36 4.56
C ALA A 17 2.32 -5.57 4.73
N ALA A 18 3.06 -5.47 3.62
CA ALA A 18 4.50 -5.59 3.54
C ALA A 18 5.10 -4.23 3.13
N PRO A 19 5.24 -3.27 4.08
CA PRO A 19 5.74 -1.94 3.79
C PRO A 19 7.23 -1.98 3.39
N GLY A 20 7.60 -1.17 2.41
CA GLY A 20 9.01 -1.00 2.02
C GLY A 20 9.68 0.12 2.81
N PHE A 21 10.97 0.00 3.11
CA PHE A 21 11.71 0.93 3.98
C PHE A 21 12.61 1.94 3.23
N TYR A 22 12.46 2.03 1.91
CA TYR A 22 13.25 2.94 1.06
C TYR A 22 13.03 4.43 1.34
N HIS A 23 12.03 4.77 2.16
CA HIS A 23 11.70 6.14 2.58
C HIS A 23 12.22 6.46 3.99
N ASP A 24 13.08 5.61 4.57
CA ASP A 24 13.75 5.83 5.86
C ASP A 24 12.79 6.27 6.99
N PRO A 25 11.76 5.46 7.32
CA PRO A 25 10.75 5.81 8.32
C PRO A 25 11.38 6.04 9.70
N LYS A 26 10.93 7.09 10.40
CA LYS A 26 11.43 7.48 11.73
C LYS A 26 10.60 6.92 12.86
N ASP A 27 9.34 6.61 12.59
CA ASP A 27 8.46 5.99 13.55
C ASP A 27 7.45 5.04 12.88
N ILE A 28 6.59 4.42 13.70
CA ILE A 28 5.56 3.49 13.25
C ILE A 28 4.52 4.20 12.37
N SER A 29 4.24 5.48 12.61
CA SER A 29 3.28 6.26 11.85
C SER A 29 3.73 6.42 10.40
N ASP A 30 5.02 6.55 10.14
CA ASP A 30 5.57 6.59 8.77
C ASP A 30 5.30 5.29 8.01
N ILE A 31 5.48 4.15 8.67
CA ILE A 31 5.20 2.82 8.10
C ILE A 31 3.70 2.65 7.82
N VAL A 32 2.84 3.15 8.71
CA VAL A 32 1.38 3.14 8.52
C VAL A 32 0.99 4.05 7.35
N ASN A 33 1.52 5.28 7.31
CA ASN A 33 1.31 6.24 6.24
C ASN A 33 1.74 5.70 4.87
N PHE A 34 2.82 4.91 4.84
CA PHE A 34 3.24 4.19 3.65
C PHE A 34 2.13 3.26 3.12
N MET A 35 1.57 2.45 3.99
CA MET A 35 0.49 1.52 3.63
C MET A 35 -0.80 2.25 3.23
N VAL A 36 -1.16 3.33 3.94
CA VAL A 36 -2.31 4.18 3.60
C VAL A 36 -2.14 4.81 2.21
N GLY A 37 -0.95 5.35 1.90
CA GLY A 37 -0.66 5.90 0.58
C GLY A 37 -0.79 4.87 -0.54
N LYS A 38 -0.41 3.61 -0.30
CA LYS A 38 -0.63 2.49 -1.25
C LYS A 38 -2.11 2.19 -1.48
N VAL A 39 -2.95 2.29 -0.44
CA VAL A 39 -4.42 2.16 -0.59
C VAL A 39 -4.97 3.32 -1.44
N TYR A 40 -4.56 4.56 -1.16
CA TYR A 40 -4.98 5.73 -1.95
C TYR A 40 -4.63 5.59 -3.43
N GLN A 41 -3.44 5.06 -3.75
CA GLN A 41 -3.03 4.79 -5.13
C GLN A 41 -3.98 3.81 -5.84
N GLN A 42 -4.44 2.75 -5.15
CA GLN A 42 -5.39 1.78 -5.73
C GLN A 42 -6.77 2.40 -5.96
N LEU A 43 -7.16 3.37 -5.13
CA LEU A 43 -8.43 4.11 -5.26
C LEU A 43 -8.35 5.28 -6.26
N GLY A 44 -7.18 5.59 -6.81
CA GLY A 44 -6.98 6.74 -7.70
C GLY A 44 -7.09 8.10 -6.99
N LEU A 45 -6.91 8.12 -5.66
CA LEU A 45 -7.00 9.33 -4.85
C LEU A 45 -5.64 10.02 -4.75
N LYS A 46 -5.63 11.35 -4.86
CA LYS A 46 -4.43 12.16 -4.57
C LYS A 46 -4.13 12.07 -3.08
N GLN A 47 -2.86 11.93 -2.74
CA GLN A 47 -2.39 11.82 -1.35
C GLN A 47 -1.07 12.56 -1.16
N SER A 48 -0.80 13.04 0.05
CA SER A 48 0.40 13.82 0.41
C SER A 48 1.24 13.15 1.49
N PHE A 49 0.95 11.88 1.83
CA PHE A 49 1.58 11.17 2.96
C PHE A 49 2.97 10.64 2.62
N ILE A 50 3.29 10.43 1.35
CA ILE A 50 4.57 9.86 0.89
C ILE A 50 5.15 10.75 -0.21
N LYS A 51 6.35 11.28 0.00
CA LYS A 51 7.17 11.84 -1.09
C LYS A 51 8.00 10.69 -1.67
N TYR A 52 7.75 10.36 -2.93
CA TYR A 52 8.67 9.56 -3.71
C TYR A 52 9.66 10.55 -4.33
N GLU A 53 10.92 10.57 -3.86
CA GLU A 53 12.01 11.16 -4.64
C GLU A 53 12.40 10.21 -5.78
#